data_AF-A0A5E4KJU2-F1
#
_entry.id   AF-A0A5E4KJU2-F1
#
_cell.length_a   1.000
_cell.length_b   1.000
_cell.length_c   1.000
_cell.angle_alpha   90.00
_cell.angle_beta   90.00
_cell.angle_gamma   90.00
#
_symmetry.space_group_name_H-M   'P 1'
#
loop_
_entity.id
_entity.type
_entity.pdbx_description
1 polymer ?
#
loop_
_entity_poly.entity_id
_entity_poly.type
_entity_poly.pdbx_seq_one_letter_code
_entity_poly.pdbx_strand_id
1 'polypeptide(L)' 'MIQMVCGLSEKELKILYKISYKGRWCDKHISIEDLLSGNPKHLIGEYREAIENLIRNKWLRPYKSQGRNDVCIEK' A
#
# COMPACT_ATOMS: atom_id res chain seq x y z
N MET A 1 8.77 21.20 -2.15
CA MET A 1 7.30 21.06 -2.20
C MET A 1 7.00 19.63 -2.62
N ILE A 2 6.27 18.87 -1.80
CA ILE A 2 5.85 17.52 -2.17
C ILE A 2 4.71 17.68 -3.19
N GLN A 3 4.93 17.24 -4.42
CA GLN A 3 3.94 17.31 -5.48
C GLN A 3 2.85 16.28 -5.20
N MET A 4 1.65 16.75 -4.86
CA MET A 4 0.48 15.89 -4.67
C MET A 4 -0.30 15.82 -5.98
N VAL A 5 -0.50 14.61 -6.50
CA VAL A 5 -1.37 14.39 -7.68
C VAL A 5 -2.65 13.78 -7.16
N CYS A 6 -3.79 14.44 -7.38
CA CYS A 6 -5.11 13.98 -6.93
C CYS A 6 -5.23 13.74 -5.41
N GLY A 7 -4.43 14.44 -4.59
CA GLY A 7 -4.41 14.27 -3.13
C GLY A 7 -3.59 13.07 -2.64
N LEU A 8 -2.82 12.42 -3.52
CA LEU A 8 -1.92 11.32 -3.20
C LEU A 8 -0.45 11.76 -3.32
N SER A 9 0.36 11.30 -2.38
CA SER A 9 1.81 11.42 -2.42
C SER A 9 2.44 10.44 -3.41
N GLU A 10 3.66 10.72 -3.84
CA GLU A 10 4.43 9.82 -4.71
C GLU A 10 4.55 8.40 -4.13
N LYS A 11 4.67 8.28 -2.81
CA LYS A 11 4.78 6.97 -2.14
C LYS A 11 3.46 6.21 -2.17
N GLU A 12 2.35 6.88 -1.92
CA GLU A 12 1.01 6.27 -2.05
C GLU A 12 0.77 5.79 -3.48
N LEU A 13 1.12 6.60 -4.48
CA LEU A 13 1.03 6.22 -5.89
C LEU A 13 1.91 5.01 -6.22
N LYS A 14 3.14 4.93 -5.69
CA LYS A 14 4.01 3.74 -5.85
C LYS A 14 3.40 2.49 -5.22
N ILE A 15 2.78 2.61 -4.04
CA ILE A 15 2.09 1.49 -3.39
C ILE A 15 0.90 1.03 -4.23
N LEU A 16 0.05 1.96 -4.67
CA LEU A 16 -1.12 1.67 -5.51
C LEU A 16 -0.72 1.05 -6.86
N TYR A 17 0.35 1.54 -7.47
CA TYR A 17 0.90 0.95 -8.69
C TYR A 17 1.35 -0.49 -8.44
N LYS A 18 2.14 -0.74 -7.39
CA LYS A 18 2.70 -2.06 -7.10
C LYS A 18 1.62 -3.11 -6.82
N ILE A 19 0.61 -2.77 -6.02
CA ILE A 19 -0.49 -3.69 -5.69
C ILE A 19 -1.37 -3.98 -6.92
N SER A 20 -1.62 -2.96 -7.76
CA SER A 20 -2.36 -3.10 -9.02
C SER A 20 -1.60 -3.94 -10.05
N TYR A 21 -0.30 -3.67 -10.22
CA TYR A 21 0.59 -4.45 -11.09
C TYR A 21 0.66 -5.93 -10.68
N LYS A 22 0.60 -6.23 -9.36
CA LYS A 22 0.53 -7.60 -8.85
C LYS A 22 -0.87 -8.23 -8.90
N GLY A 23 -1.90 -7.50 -9.36
CA GLY A 23 -3.28 -7.99 -9.48
C GLY A 23 -3.88 -8.43 -8.15
N ARG A 24 -3.65 -7.68 -7.07
CA ARG A 24 -4.10 -7.99 -5.70
C ARG A 24 -5.41 -7.28 -5.37
N TRP A 25 -6.46 -7.72 -6.05
CA TRP A 25 -7.84 -7.30 -5.77
C TRP A 25 -8.35 -8.06 -4.54
N CYS A 26 -9.47 -7.68 -3.92
CA CYS A 26 -9.91 -8.32 -2.65
C CYS A 26 -10.33 -9.81 -2.73
N ASP A 27 -10.17 -10.47 -3.89
CA ASP A 27 -10.08 -11.93 -4.02
C ASP A 27 -8.69 -12.48 -3.63
N LYS A 28 -7.65 -11.64 -3.68
CA LYS A 28 -6.23 -11.93 -3.42
C LYS A 28 -5.55 -10.83 -2.61
N HIS A 29 -5.12 -11.17 -1.41
CA HIS A 29 -4.44 -10.23 -0.52
C HIS A 29 -2.91 -10.23 -0.72
N ILE A 30 -2.25 -9.17 -0.27
CA ILE A 30 -0.78 -9.05 -0.23
C ILE A 30 -0.34 -8.56 1.15
N SER A 31 0.78 -9.06 1.66
CA SER A 31 1.31 -8.58 2.94
C SER A 31 1.84 -7.16 2.82
N ILE A 32 1.77 -6.41 3.92
CA ILE A 32 2.43 -5.09 4.01
C ILE A 32 3.93 -5.22 3.74
N GLU A 33 4.58 -6.26 4.26
CA GLU A 33 6.02 -6.49 4.04
C GLU A 33 6.36 -6.72 2.56
N ASP A 34 5.51 -7.42 1.81
CA ASP A 34 5.67 -7.57 0.36
C ASP A 34 5.50 -6.24 -0.37
N LEU A 35 4.65 -5.33 0.10
CA LEU A 35 4.52 -3.99 -0.45
C LEU A 35 5.74 -3.13 -0.15
N LEU A 36 6.31 -3.27 1.04
CA LEU A 36 7.53 -2.55 1.46
C LEU A 36 8.80 -3.07 0.77
N SER A 37 8.83 -4.34 0.36
CA SER A 37 9.99 -4.96 -0.28
C SER A 37 10.49 -4.18 -1.52
N GLY A 38 11.80 -4.07 -1.67
CA GLY A 38 12.44 -3.38 -2.80
C GLY A 38 12.50 -1.86 -2.69
N ASN A 39 11.91 -1.25 -1.66
CA ASN A 39 12.07 0.18 -1.39
C ASN A 39 13.39 0.48 -0.64
N PRO A 40 13.94 1.70 -0.76
CA PRO A 40 15.12 2.11 0.01
C PRO A 40 14.88 1.99 1.52
N LYS A 41 15.80 1.34 2.24
CA LYS A 41 15.67 1.04 3.68
C LYS A 41 15.39 2.28 4.54
N HIS A 42 16.03 3.41 4.22
CA HIS A 42 15.87 4.67 4.96
C HIS A 42 14.48 5.31 4.78
N LEU A 43 13.70 4.90 3.77
CA LEU A 43 12.35 5.42 3.49
C LEU A 43 11.23 4.47 3.93
N ILE A 44 11.55 3.31 4.50
CA ILE A 44 10.55 2.27 4.82
C ILE A 44 9.46 2.80 5.77
N GLY A 45 9.83 3.66 6.72
CA GLY A 45 8.86 4.32 7.61
C GLY A 45 7.82 5.14 6.85
N GLU A 46 8.28 5.96 5.88
CA GLU A 46 7.39 6.79 5.05
C GLU A 46 6.51 5.94 4.12
N TYR A 47 7.00 4.81 3.62
CA TYR A 47 6.17 3.88 2.85
C TYR A 47 5.13 3.16 3.72
N ARG A 48 5.47 2.84 4.97
CA ARG A 48 4.51 2.27 5.92
C ARG A 48 3.41 3.28 6.24
N GLU A 49 3.76 4.53 6.48
CA GLU A 49 2.81 5.63 6.67
C GLU A 49 1.91 5.83 5.43
N ALA A 50 2.48 5.75 4.22
CA ALA A 50 1.70 5.80 2.98
C ALA A 50 0.65 4.67 2.91
N ILE A 51 1.00 3.43 3.28
CA ILE A 51 0.04 2.31 3.34
C ILE A 51 -1.06 2.60 4.37
N GLU A 52 -0.70 3.09 5.56
CA GLU A 52 -1.67 3.42 6.61
C GLU A 52 -2.62 4.55 6.18
N ASN A 53 -2.11 5.56 5.47
CA ASN A 53 -2.91 6.64 4.88
C ASN A 53 -3.90 6.10 3.85
N LEU A 54 -3.46 5.20 2.96
CA LEU A 54 -4.34 4.56 1.98
C LEU A 54 -5.43 3.72 2.64
N ILE A 55 -5.12 3.01 3.73
CA ILE A 55 -6.12 2.26 4.52
C ILE A 55 -7.13 3.22 5.16
N ARG A 56 -6.64 4.27 5.83
CA ARG A 56 -7.48 5.30 6.48
C ARG A 56 -8.40 6.00 5.48
N ASN A 57 -7.90 6.26 4.28
CA ASN A 57 -8.65 6.87 3.19
C ASN A 57 -9.44 5.87 2.33
N LYS A 58 -9.54 4.60 2.75
CA LYS A 58 -10.31 3.53 2.11
C LYS A 58 -9.89 3.16 0.68
N TRP A 59 -8.68 3.52 0.28
CA TRP A 59 -8.07 3.04 -0.97
C TRP A 59 -7.61 1.58 -0.86
N LEU A 60 -7.19 1.17 0.34
CA LEU A 60 -6.80 -0.20 0.65
C LEU A 60 -7.72 -0.77 1.72
N ARG A 61 -8.14 -2.02 1.54
CA ARG A 61 -8.90 -2.77 2.54
C ARG A 61 -7.97 -3.68 3.34
N PRO A 62 -7.92 -3.55 4.68
CA PRO A 62 -7.10 -4.42 5.50
C PRO A 62 -7.73 -5.81 5.61
N TYR A 63 -6.87 -6.82 5.65
CA TYR A 63 -7.23 -8.22 5.86
C TYR A 63 -6.24 -8.85 6.83
N LYS A 64 -6.77 -9.42 7.93
CA LYS A 64 -5.97 -10.13 8.91
C LYS A 64 -6.27 -11.61 8.82
N SER A 65 -5.26 -12.41 8.50
CA SER A 65 -5.33 -13.87 8.50
C SER A 65 -4.03 -14.45 9.01
N GLN A 66 -4.10 -15.47 9.87
CA GLN A 66 -2.94 -16.24 10.33
C GLN A 66 -1.80 -15.37 10.89
N GLY A 67 -2.14 -14.29 11.63
CA GLY A 67 -1.15 -13.38 12.23
C GLY A 67 -0.48 -12.41 11.26
N ARG A 68 -0.85 -12.41 9.98
CA ARG A 68 -0.33 -11.46 8.97
C ARG A 68 -1.24 -10.24 8.83
N ASN A 69 -0.60 -9.09 8.57
CA ASN A 69 -1.28 -7.87 8.15
C ASN A 69 -1.19 -7.76 6.63
N ASP A 70 -2.30 -8.12 5.97
CA ASP A 70 -2.43 -8.06 4.54
C ASP A 70 -3.42 -6.96 4.12
N VAL A 71 -3.37 -6.59 2.84
CA VAL A 71 -4.23 -5.59 2.22
C VAL A 71 -4.63 -6.00 0.81
N CYS A 72 -5.70 -5.39 0.29
CA CYS A 72 -6.15 -5.53 -1.09
C CYS A 72 -6.77 -4.22 -1.61
N ILE A 73 -6.97 -4.14 -2.93
CA ILE A 73 -7.81 -3.10 -3.57
C ILE A 73 -9.18 -3.70 -3.93
N GLU A 74 -10.26 -2.95 -3.71
CA GLU A 74 -11.58 -3.34 -4.23
C GLU A 74 -11.63 -3.17 -5.75
N LYS A 75 -12.17 -4.16 -6.44
CA LYS A 75 -12.25 -4.18 -7.91
C LYS A 75 -13.29 -3.18 -8.43
#